data_AF-A0A948I2M4-F1
#
_entry.id   AF-A0A948I2M4-F1
#
_cell.length_a   1.000
_cell.length_b   1.000
_cell.length_c   1.000
_cell.angle_alpha   90.00
_cell.angle_beta   90.00
_cell.angle_gamma   90.00
#
_symmetry.space_group_name_H-M   'P 1'
#
loop_
_entity.id
_entity.type
_entity.pdbx_description
1 polymer ?
#
loop_
_entity_poly.entity_id
_entity_poly.type
_entity_poly.pdbx_seq_one_letter_code
_entity_poly.pdbx_strand_id
1 'polypeptide(L)'
;LSISGLQFRGNRPLQKQRSPDGQAPFGLYLRGGCTDIDIQECTFRDLGNSSVPANRTGGGGIVLGPIPGAPDQTVENITIRHCRFAANGNVPGIYIGGGDMPGFRRRNISVLDNEFEGVPEGTRAQNCIYILAESPAAEITNVTIANNRFHVDAMVDALIELNWVRSFTITGNSGVFDSALPDSSAMLIRDGAVDGVISANSFVNRSGVERVVGIILVNFVDPGEVSGIVITGNSLRGFSRAGIAVDRGSNTVIVQGNRIEGPGNAGIRIAAASNVLVANNLLSGLQTAIQLAARTPGAPTRGVQLTGNRITDSGGDGACLIDVDGDLIDVQDLLITHTAVHSPRAGTKALASGRFRKADGNILRDNQVGSLALVAGGEEGGYETIRKADD
;
A
#
# COMPACT_ATOMS: atom_id res chain seq x y z
N LEU A 1 16.44 -10.77 24.29
CA LEU A 1 15.39 -10.35 25.24
C LEU A 1 14.12 -11.13 24.94
N SER A 2 13.47 -11.74 25.94
CA SER A 2 12.16 -12.38 25.75
C SER A 2 11.14 -11.80 26.73
N ILE A 3 9.98 -11.38 26.23
CA ILE A 3 8.86 -10.82 27.01
C ILE A 3 7.60 -11.61 26.64
N SER A 4 6.92 -12.17 27.64
CA SER A 4 5.70 -12.97 27.42
C SER A 4 4.62 -12.65 28.43
N GLY A 5 3.36 -12.59 27.97
CA GLY A 5 2.17 -12.53 28.82
C GLY A 5 1.99 -11.24 29.64
N LEU A 6 2.74 -10.17 29.34
CA LEU A 6 2.70 -8.92 30.11
C LEU A 6 1.64 -7.94 29.60
N GLN A 7 1.10 -7.14 30.50
CA GLN A 7 0.20 -6.03 30.17
C GLN A 7 0.85 -4.68 30.51
N PHE A 8 1.07 -3.87 29.47
CA PHE A 8 1.54 -2.50 29.55
C PHE A 8 0.33 -1.56 29.38
N ARG A 9 -0.06 -0.88 30.46
CA ARG A 9 -1.21 0.01 30.47
C ARG A 9 -0.82 1.44 30.87
N GLY A 10 -1.16 2.42 30.03
CA GLY A 10 -1.14 3.82 30.41
C GLY A 10 -2.23 4.11 31.46
N ASN A 11 -1.88 4.16 32.74
CA ASN A 11 -2.84 4.43 33.82
C ASN A 11 -2.51 5.67 34.66
N ARG A 12 -1.35 6.29 34.44
CA ARG A 12 -0.96 7.55 35.07
C ARG A 12 -1.12 8.73 34.11
N PRO A 13 -1.39 9.95 34.61
CA PRO A 13 -1.44 11.14 33.77
C PRO A 13 -0.24 11.29 32.84
N LEU A 14 1.00 11.14 33.34
CA LEU A 14 2.21 11.21 32.51
C LEU A 14 2.29 10.14 31.41
N GLN A 15 1.66 8.99 31.60
CA GLN A 15 1.61 7.89 30.62
C GLN A 15 0.45 8.05 29.61
N LYS A 16 -0.45 9.00 29.88
CA LYS A 16 -1.58 9.38 29.02
C LYS A 16 -1.35 10.73 28.35
N GLN A 17 -0.39 11.51 28.83
CA GLN A 17 -0.03 12.81 28.29
C GLN A 17 0.65 12.63 26.92
N ARG A 18 0.31 13.53 26.00
CA ARG A 18 0.95 13.65 24.68
C ARG A 18 2.35 14.28 24.85
N SER A 19 3.39 13.70 24.25
CA SER A 19 4.71 14.33 24.20
C SER A 19 4.81 15.37 23.08
N PRO A 20 5.45 16.53 23.29
CA PRO A 20 5.67 17.52 22.25
C PRO A 20 6.38 17.05 20.99
N ASP A 21 7.30 16.10 21.15
CA ASP A 21 8.09 15.48 20.08
C ASP A 21 7.47 14.18 19.55
N GLY A 22 6.36 13.75 20.15
CA GLY A 22 5.67 12.50 19.87
C GLY A 22 6.40 11.22 20.27
N GLN A 23 7.52 11.31 20.99
CA GLN A 23 8.39 10.18 21.35
C GLN A 23 8.15 9.64 22.78
N ALA A 24 7.06 10.02 23.42
CA ALA A 24 6.67 9.47 24.70
C ALA A 24 5.16 9.67 24.95
N PRO A 25 4.56 8.87 25.83
CA PRO A 25 5.08 7.68 26.52
C PRO A 25 4.79 6.37 25.75
N PHE A 26 5.77 5.49 25.64
CA PHE A 26 5.62 4.17 25.02
C PHE A 26 5.56 3.06 26.06
N GLY A 27 4.89 1.96 25.74
CA GLY A 27 4.82 0.78 26.61
C GLY A 27 6.16 0.04 26.65
N LEU A 28 6.82 -0.06 25.50
CA LEU A 28 8.21 -0.51 25.38
C LEU A 28 8.98 0.45 24.47
N TYR A 29 10.12 0.94 24.95
CA TYR A 29 10.98 1.88 24.23
C TYR A 29 12.43 1.44 24.34
N LEU A 30 12.95 0.77 23.32
CA LEU A 30 14.33 0.28 23.26
C LEU A 30 15.05 0.97 22.10
N ARG A 31 15.89 1.95 22.42
CA ARG A 31 16.60 2.78 21.44
C ARG A 31 18.10 2.53 21.42
N GLY A 32 18.49 1.49 20.69
CA GLY A 32 19.88 1.06 20.48
C GLY A 32 19.92 -0.20 19.62
N GLY A 33 21.07 -0.87 19.59
CA GLY A 33 21.20 -2.20 19.01
C GLY A 33 20.18 -3.16 19.62
N CYS A 34 19.36 -3.78 18.77
CA CYS A 34 18.28 -4.69 19.14
C CYS A 34 18.52 -6.04 18.47
N THR A 35 18.98 -7.03 19.25
CA THR A 35 19.23 -8.39 18.77
C THR A 35 18.46 -9.41 19.60
N ASP A 36 17.91 -10.42 18.93
CA ASP A 36 17.26 -11.59 19.54
C ASP A 36 16.14 -11.17 20.50
N ILE A 37 15.16 -10.44 19.96
CA ILE A 37 13.99 -9.95 20.71
C ILE A 37 12.78 -10.81 20.35
N ASP A 38 12.16 -11.42 21.36
CA ASP A 38 10.89 -12.14 21.23
C ASP A 38 9.85 -11.53 22.17
N ILE A 39 8.78 -10.98 21.61
CA ILE A 39 7.65 -10.39 22.36
C ILE A 39 6.40 -11.15 21.96
N GLN A 40 5.79 -11.83 22.93
CA GLN A 40 4.64 -12.68 22.67
C GLN A 40 3.52 -12.50 23.69
N GLU A 41 2.27 -12.64 23.25
CA GLU A 41 1.10 -12.67 24.13
C GLU A 41 0.98 -11.44 25.06
N CYS A 42 1.53 -10.30 24.63
CA CYS A 42 1.53 -9.07 25.42
C CYS A 42 0.36 -8.16 25.02
N THR A 43 -0.05 -7.27 25.93
CA THR A 43 -1.03 -6.22 25.65
C THR A 43 -0.43 -4.84 25.91
N PHE A 44 -0.57 -3.93 24.95
CA PHE A 44 -0.14 -2.53 25.04
C PHE A 44 -1.35 -1.64 24.85
N ARG A 45 -1.75 -0.87 25.88
CA ARG A 45 -2.97 -0.06 25.80
C ARG A 45 -2.94 1.26 26.54
N ASP A 46 -3.79 2.19 26.10
CA ASP A 46 -4.05 3.50 26.72
C ASP A 46 -2.82 4.43 26.79
N LEU A 47 -1.76 4.16 26.00
CA LEU A 47 -0.50 4.91 26.06
C LEU A 47 -0.59 6.15 25.17
N GLY A 48 -0.45 7.34 25.77
CA GLY A 48 -0.66 8.62 25.07
C GLY A 48 -2.12 8.99 24.79
N ASN A 49 -3.06 8.28 25.40
CA ASN A 49 -4.51 8.52 25.29
C ASN A 49 -4.95 9.69 26.20
N SER A 50 -4.92 10.91 25.67
CA SER A 50 -5.30 12.16 26.36
C SER A 50 -6.68 12.65 25.91
N SER A 51 -7.54 13.00 26.87
CA SER A 51 -8.86 13.61 26.64
C SER A 51 -8.83 15.13 26.36
N VAL A 52 -7.65 15.77 26.36
CA VAL A 52 -7.51 17.22 26.11
C VAL A 52 -7.29 17.48 24.60
N PRO A 53 -8.07 18.36 23.94
CA PRO A 53 -7.92 18.67 22.53
C PRO A 53 -6.68 19.52 22.18
N ALA A 54 -6.19 19.33 20.95
CA ALA A 54 -5.31 20.16 20.12
C ALA A 54 -3.77 20.01 20.23
N ASN A 55 -3.22 19.46 19.13
CA ASN A 55 -2.00 19.86 18.42
C ASN A 55 -0.66 19.13 18.66
N ARG A 56 -0.57 18.13 19.54
CA ARG A 56 0.64 17.27 19.61
C ARG A 56 0.25 15.80 19.78
N THR A 57 0.82 14.90 18.97
CA THR A 57 0.56 13.46 19.00
C THR A 57 1.75 12.79 19.67
N GLY A 58 1.55 11.99 20.71
CA GLY A 58 2.64 11.24 21.35
C GLY A 58 2.16 9.94 21.97
N GLY A 59 3.12 9.08 22.28
CA GLY A 59 2.91 7.78 22.91
C GLY A 59 2.55 6.66 21.94
N GLY A 60 2.56 5.42 22.42
CA GLY A 60 2.38 4.26 21.56
C GLY A 60 2.67 2.92 22.22
N GLY A 61 2.56 1.85 21.44
CA GLY A 61 2.84 0.49 21.89
C GLY A 61 4.33 0.23 22.09
N ILE A 62 5.01 -0.08 20.99
CA ILE A 62 6.41 -0.51 20.98
C ILE A 62 7.22 0.39 20.03
N VAL A 63 8.42 0.79 20.48
CA VAL A 63 9.48 1.32 19.62
C VAL A 63 10.76 0.53 19.86
N LEU A 64 11.32 -0.03 18.80
CA LEU A 64 12.59 -0.76 18.78
C LEU A 64 13.57 -0.15 17.78
N GLY A 65 14.85 -0.39 18.03
CA GLY A 65 15.94 -0.06 17.11
C GLY A 65 16.64 1.25 17.42
N PRO A 66 17.80 1.50 16.79
CA PRO A 66 18.69 2.61 17.13
C PRO A 66 18.06 3.98 16.92
N ILE A 67 18.59 4.96 17.63
CA ILE A 67 18.50 6.37 17.22
C ILE A 67 19.61 6.66 16.19
N PRO A 68 19.40 7.64 15.29
CA PRO A 68 20.45 8.07 14.36
C PRO A 68 21.78 8.35 15.07
N GLY A 69 22.88 7.91 14.46
CA GLY A 69 24.23 8.05 15.02
C GLY A 69 24.57 7.17 16.24
N ALA A 70 23.66 6.31 16.72
CA ALA A 70 24.00 5.38 17.82
C ALA A 70 25.18 4.47 17.46
N PRO A 71 26.11 4.16 18.38
CA PRO A 71 27.32 3.40 18.08
C PRO A 71 27.06 1.94 17.67
N ASP A 72 25.94 1.37 18.10
CA ASP A 72 25.43 0.08 17.62
C ASP A 72 24.04 0.29 17.04
N GLN A 73 23.88 -0.11 15.78
CA GLN A 73 22.64 -0.01 15.01
C GLN A 73 22.15 -1.36 14.49
N THR A 74 22.60 -2.44 15.11
CA THR A 74 22.14 -3.79 14.77
C THR A 74 20.65 -3.93 15.08
N VAL A 75 19.87 -4.46 14.14
CA VAL A 75 18.43 -4.76 14.29
C VAL A 75 18.17 -6.14 13.71
N GLU A 76 18.24 -7.16 14.55
CA GLU A 76 18.34 -8.54 14.06
C GLU A 76 17.52 -9.52 14.91
N ASN A 77 16.84 -10.46 14.25
CA ASN A 77 16.08 -11.54 14.89
C ASN A 77 15.03 -11.00 15.89
N ILE A 78 14.08 -10.23 15.37
CA ILE A 78 13.01 -9.64 16.16
C ILE A 78 11.70 -10.33 15.79
N THR A 79 11.01 -10.91 16.77
CA THR A 79 9.68 -11.48 16.61
C THR A 79 8.70 -10.81 17.57
N ILE A 80 7.58 -10.32 17.04
CA ILE A 80 6.46 -9.78 17.81
C ILE A 80 5.20 -10.52 17.38
N ARG A 81 4.60 -11.30 18.29
CA ARG A 81 3.48 -12.17 17.94
C ARG A 81 2.38 -12.28 18.98
N HIS A 82 1.16 -12.55 18.53
CA HIS A 82 0.01 -12.76 19.41
C HIS A 82 -0.21 -11.61 20.42
N CYS A 83 0.25 -10.40 20.10
CA CYS A 83 0.10 -9.23 20.95
C CYS A 83 -1.15 -8.44 20.56
N ARG A 84 -1.69 -7.70 21.53
CA ARG A 84 -2.80 -6.77 21.32
C ARG A 84 -2.36 -5.34 21.58
N PHE A 85 -2.60 -4.45 20.62
CA PHE A 85 -2.32 -3.03 20.69
C PHE A 85 -3.65 -2.28 20.66
N ALA A 86 -3.99 -1.58 21.75
CA ALA A 86 -5.32 -1.00 21.89
C ALA A 86 -5.34 0.44 22.39
N ALA A 87 -6.01 1.35 21.69
CA ALA A 87 -6.22 2.73 22.12
C ALA A 87 -4.91 3.47 22.50
N ASN A 88 -3.87 3.24 21.71
CA ASN A 88 -2.57 3.90 21.84
C ASN A 88 -2.52 5.14 20.92
N GLY A 89 -1.72 6.14 21.30
CA GLY A 89 -1.61 7.44 20.63
C GLY A 89 -0.88 7.42 19.27
N ASN A 90 0.25 8.12 19.19
CA ASN A 90 0.95 8.42 17.93
C ASN A 90 1.45 7.17 17.16
N VAL A 91 2.07 6.22 17.86
CA VAL A 91 2.48 4.93 17.29
C VAL A 91 1.55 3.85 17.86
N PRO A 92 0.37 3.63 17.25
CA PRO A 92 -0.66 2.81 17.87
C PRO A 92 -0.21 1.36 18.10
N GLY A 93 0.71 0.87 17.27
CA GLY A 93 1.27 -0.47 17.37
C GLY A 93 2.79 -0.50 17.57
N ILE A 94 3.51 -0.77 16.50
CA ILE A 94 4.92 -1.16 16.48
C ILE A 94 5.69 -0.23 15.56
N TYR A 95 6.79 0.33 16.05
CA TYR A 95 7.81 1.00 15.25
C TYR A 95 9.16 0.31 15.42
N ILE A 96 9.80 -0.08 14.31
CA ILE A 96 11.16 -0.64 14.29
C ILE A 96 12.00 0.22 13.33
N GLY A 97 12.93 0.99 13.89
CA GLY A 97 13.88 1.77 13.11
C GLY A 97 15.17 0.99 12.85
N GLY A 98 15.72 1.05 11.65
CA GLY A 98 16.97 0.43 11.22
C GLY A 98 18.20 1.32 11.48
N GLY A 99 18.01 2.61 11.75
CA GLY A 99 19.10 3.58 11.83
C GLY A 99 19.60 4.04 10.46
N ASP A 100 20.75 4.71 10.45
CA ASP A 100 21.26 5.51 9.34
C ASP A 100 22.67 5.09 8.85
N MET A 101 23.42 4.30 9.63
CA MET A 101 24.81 3.97 9.33
C MET A 101 24.99 2.64 8.57
N PRO A 102 25.89 2.56 7.58
CA PRO A 102 26.23 1.31 6.92
C PRO A 102 26.91 0.30 7.86
N GLY A 103 26.92 -0.98 7.45
CA GLY A 103 27.76 -2.03 8.06
C GLY A 103 27.15 -2.80 9.23
N PHE A 104 25.99 -2.37 9.74
CA PHE A 104 25.27 -3.10 10.78
C PHE A 104 24.29 -4.13 10.19
N ARG A 105 24.06 -5.23 10.92
CA ARG A 105 23.13 -6.28 10.50
C ARG A 105 21.70 -5.85 10.78
N ARG A 106 20.85 -5.97 9.77
CA ARG A 106 19.44 -5.54 9.79
C ARG A 106 18.57 -6.57 9.11
N ARG A 107 18.05 -7.52 9.88
CA ARG A 107 17.38 -8.67 9.26
C ARG A 107 16.49 -9.48 10.18
N ASN A 108 15.67 -10.33 9.56
CA ASN A 108 14.87 -11.36 10.23
C ASN A 108 13.90 -10.73 11.24
N ILE A 109 13.01 -9.88 10.73
CA ILE A 109 11.98 -9.21 11.54
C ILE A 109 10.63 -9.85 11.20
N SER A 110 9.90 -10.28 12.22
CA SER A 110 8.61 -10.95 12.10
C SER A 110 7.55 -10.28 12.97
N VAL A 111 6.45 -9.85 12.37
CA VAL A 111 5.28 -9.30 13.06
C VAL A 111 4.06 -10.16 12.70
N LEU A 112 3.68 -11.06 13.61
CA LEU A 112 2.82 -12.21 13.30
C LEU A 112 1.58 -12.24 14.20
N ASP A 113 0.40 -12.47 13.63
CA ASP A 113 -0.80 -12.81 14.40
C ASP A 113 -1.16 -11.79 15.52
N ASN A 114 -0.87 -10.50 15.31
CA ASN A 114 -1.19 -9.44 16.26
C ASN A 114 -2.54 -8.77 15.95
N GLU A 115 -3.09 -8.10 16.94
CA GLU A 115 -4.35 -7.37 16.85
C GLU A 115 -4.13 -5.88 17.18
N PHE A 116 -4.57 -5.00 16.28
CA PHE A 116 -4.48 -3.55 16.40
C PHE A 116 -5.90 -2.99 16.43
N GLU A 117 -6.25 -2.33 17.54
CA GLU A 117 -7.62 -1.89 17.80
C GLU A 117 -7.67 -0.48 18.36
N GLY A 118 -8.41 0.39 17.69
CA GLY A 118 -8.73 1.70 18.23
C GLY A 118 -7.55 2.67 18.33
N VAL A 119 -7.80 3.93 17.99
CA VAL A 119 -6.86 5.03 18.23
C VAL A 119 -7.62 6.15 18.94
N PRO A 120 -7.05 6.78 19.98
CA PRO A 120 -7.73 7.86 20.70
C PRO A 120 -8.19 8.98 19.75
N GLU A 121 -9.43 9.43 19.94
CA GLU A 121 -10.03 10.49 19.13
C GLU A 121 -9.16 11.76 19.08
N GLY A 122 -9.13 12.42 17.92
CA GLY A 122 -8.33 13.63 17.72
C GLY A 122 -6.82 13.39 17.73
N THR A 123 -6.37 12.15 17.59
CA THR A 123 -4.98 11.80 17.33
C THR A 123 -4.79 11.64 15.81
N ARG A 124 -3.76 12.28 15.26
CA ARG A 124 -3.23 11.92 13.93
C ARG A 124 -2.19 10.84 14.18
N ALA A 125 -2.63 9.59 14.28
CA ALA A 125 -1.70 8.50 14.48
C ALA A 125 -0.90 8.29 13.19
N GLN A 126 0.33 7.83 13.35
CA GLN A 126 1.17 7.38 12.25
C GLN A 126 0.67 6.00 11.80
N ASN A 127 1.50 4.97 11.97
CA ASN A 127 1.25 3.64 11.43
C ASN A 127 1.03 2.61 12.53
N CYS A 128 0.25 1.58 12.23
CA CYS A 128 0.11 0.44 13.14
C CYS A 128 1.37 -0.42 13.17
N ILE A 129 1.92 -0.77 12.00
CA ILE A 129 3.21 -1.42 11.88
C ILE A 129 4.10 -0.52 11.02
N TYR A 130 5.25 -0.16 11.57
CA TYR A 130 6.20 0.71 10.91
C TYR A 130 7.61 0.13 10.96
N ILE A 131 8.16 -0.26 9.81
CA ILE A 131 9.54 -0.79 9.72
C ILE A 131 10.30 0.06 8.71
N LEU A 132 11.24 0.85 9.22
CA LEU A 132 11.97 1.87 8.46
C LEU A 132 13.46 1.69 8.57
N ALA A 133 14.19 1.84 7.46
CA ALA A 133 15.56 2.32 7.51
C ALA A 133 15.64 3.78 7.00
N GLU A 134 16.71 4.50 7.34
CA GLU A 134 16.82 5.93 7.00
C GLU A 134 17.51 6.17 5.64
N SER A 135 18.18 5.15 5.08
CA SER A 135 18.98 5.31 3.86
C SER A 135 19.17 3.97 3.10
N PRO A 136 19.55 4.02 1.81
CA PRO A 136 19.92 2.83 1.05
C PRO A 136 21.05 2.02 1.70
N ALA A 137 21.92 2.68 2.46
CA ALA A 137 23.05 2.05 3.14
C ALA A 137 22.64 1.28 4.41
N ALA A 138 21.40 1.46 4.87
CA ALA A 138 20.85 0.87 6.09
C ALA A 138 19.69 -0.12 5.82
N GLU A 139 19.62 -0.68 4.61
CA GLU A 139 18.54 -1.60 4.19
C GLU A 139 18.28 -2.73 5.22
N ILE A 140 16.99 -3.00 5.47
CA ILE A 140 16.52 -4.10 6.32
C ILE A 140 16.12 -5.27 5.42
N THR A 141 16.60 -6.48 5.71
CA THR A 141 16.36 -7.66 4.87
C THR A 141 15.50 -8.71 5.58
N ASN A 142 14.75 -9.53 4.83
CA ASN A 142 13.97 -10.64 5.39
C ASN A 142 12.95 -10.20 6.46
N VAL A 143 11.91 -9.51 6.01
CA VAL A 143 10.80 -9.02 6.87
C VAL A 143 9.54 -9.81 6.58
N THR A 144 8.88 -10.33 7.61
CA THR A 144 7.59 -11.02 7.50
C THR A 144 6.53 -10.31 8.33
N ILE A 145 5.43 -9.89 7.71
CA ILE A 145 4.25 -9.35 8.37
C ILE A 145 3.05 -10.23 8.01
N ALA A 146 2.62 -11.08 8.93
CA ALA A 146 1.62 -12.10 8.61
C ALA A 146 0.45 -12.16 9.59
N ASN A 147 -0.74 -12.41 9.05
CA ASN A 147 -1.97 -12.74 9.82
C ASN A 147 -2.37 -11.70 10.89
N ASN A 148 -1.96 -10.44 10.74
CA ASN A 148 -2.36 -9.39 11.67
C ASN A 148 -3.79 -8.91 11.36
N ARG A 149 -4.50 -8.49 12.40
CA ARG A 149 -5.86 -7.94 12.31
C ARG A 149 -5.88 -6.47 12.70
N PHE A 150 -6.48 -5.64 11.87
CA PHE A 150 -6.58 -4.20 12.07
C PHE A 150 -8.05 -3.76 12.15
N HIS A 151 -8.48 -3.34 13.33
CA HIS A 151 -9.78 -2.74 13.58
C HIS A 151 -9.56 -1.31 14.06
N VAL A 152 -9.27 -0.43 13.11
CA VAL A 152 -8.87 0.95 13.42
C VAL A 152 -10.03 1.88 13.09
N ASP A 153 -10.64 2.42 14.13
CA ASP A 153 -11.77 3.35 14.08
C ASP A 153 -11.34 4.82 14.02
N ALA A 154 -10.03 5.08 13.87
CA ALA A 154 -9.46 6.41 13.91
C ALA A 154 -8.35 6.63 12.85
N MET A 155 -7.91 7.89 12.76
CA MET A 155 -7.08 8.44 11.70
C MET A 155 -5.63 7.94 11.78
N VAL A 156 -5.30 6.90 11.01
CA VAL A 156 -3.93 6.40 10.78
C VAL A 156 -3.47 6.71 9.35
N ASP A 157 -2.17 6.95 9.17
CA ASP A 157 -1.58 7.18 7.85
C ASP A 157 -1.52 5.85 7.05
N ALA A 158 -0.89 4.83 7.62
CA ALA A 158 -0.93 3.47 7.10
C ALA A 158 -1.19 2.40 8.18
N LEU A 159 -1.80 1.26 7.80
CA LEU A 159 -1.78 0.09 8.70
C LEU A 159 -0.40 -0.53 8.72
N ILE A 160 0.22 -0.66 7.55
CA ILE A 160 1.57 -1.21 7.38
C ILE A 160 2.38 -0.26 6.52
N GLU A 161 3.55 0.14 7.01
CA GLU A 161 4.52 0.91 6.24
C GLU A 161 5.91 0.25 6.26
N LEU A 162 6.47 0.07 5.05
CA LEU A 162 7.85 -0.40 4.83
C LEU A 162 8.67 0.62 4.03
N ASN A 163 9.94 0.76 4.40
CA ASN A 163 10.90 1.67 3.77
C ASN A 163 12.32 1.09 3.83
N TRP A 164 13.05 1.11 2.71
CA TRP A 164 14.36 0.49 2.54
C TRP A 164 14.39 -0.97 3.04
N VAL A 165 13.39 -1.75 2.62
CA VAL A 165 13.25 -3.16 2.99
C VAL A 165 13.41 -4.08 1.78
N ARG A 166 14.30 -5.06 1.86
CA ARG A 166 14.50 -6.10 0.85
C ARG A 166 13.99 -7.47 1.30
N SER A 167 13.51 -8.28 0.36
CA SER A 167 13.08 -9.66 0.62
C SER A 167 11.99 -9.72 1.69
N PHE A 168 10.87 -9.04 1.47
CA PHE A 168 9.77 -9.01 2.43
C PHE A 168 8.56 -9.85 1.99
N THR A 169 7.80 -10.34 2.97
CA THR A 169 6.51 -11.00 2.77
C THR A 169 5.46 -10.34 3.66
N ILE A 170 4.38 -9.84 3.06
CA ILE A 170 3.21 -9.33 3.76
C ILE A 170 2.01 -10.18 3.36
N THR A 171 1.52 -11.04 4.27
CA THR A 171 0.51 -12.04 3.91
C THR A 171 -0.58 -12.31 4.93
N GLY A 172 -1.79 -12.61 4.47
CA GLY A 172 -2.89 -13.04 5.35
C GLY A 172 -3.41 -11.96 6.31
N ASN A 173 -2.98 -10.71 6.17
CA ASN A 173 -3.42 -9.62 7.04
C ASN A 173 -4.84 -9.18 6.66
N SER A 174 -5.61 -8.74 7.65
CA SER A 174 -6.96 -8.25 7.42
C SER A 174 -7.24 -6.95 8.16
N GLY A 175 -8.05 -6.08 7.57
CA GLY A 175 -8.42 -4.85 8.26
C GLY A 175 -9.63 -4.11 7.70
N VAL A 176 -10.20 -3.26 8.55
CA VAL A 176 -11.30 -2.38 8.19
C VAL A 176 -10.93 -0.94 8.57
N PHE A 177 -11.05 -0.04 7.61
CA PHE A 177 -11.02 1.41 7.84
C PHE A 177 -12.43 1.91 8.05
N ASP A 178 -12.82 2.11 9.30
CA ASP A 178 -14.06 2.82 9.63
C ASP A 178 -13.84 4.35 9.67
N SER A 179 -12.58 4.79 9.77
CA SER A 179 -12.13 6.19 9.65
C SER A 179 -10.76 6.24 8.97
N ALA A 180 -10.47 7.33 8.24
CA ALA A 180 -9.21 7.52 7.52
C ALA A 180 -8.87 9.02 7.38
N LEU A 181 -7.63 9.35 7.06
CA LEU A 181 -7.26 10.66 6.54
C LEU A 181 -7.22 10.64 5.01
N PRO A 182 -7.36 11.80 4.35
CA PRO A 182 -6.97 11.91 2.96
C PRO A 182 -5.53 11.40 2.78
N ASP A 183 -5.30 10.63 1.72
CA ASP A 183 -4.03 9.97 1.39
C ASP A 183 -3.59 8.82 2.32
N SER A 184 -4.42 8.41 3.29
CA SER A 184 -4.17 7.18 4.04
C SER A 184 -4.12 5.94 3.14
N SER A 185 -3.43 4.89 3.61
CA SER A 185 -3.35 3.61 2.90
C SER A 185 -3.48 2.38 3.81
N ALA A 186 -3.94 1.24 3.31
CA ALA A 186 -3.79 -0.01 4.06
C ALA A 186 -2.31 -0.41 4.13
N MET A 187 -1.60 -0.30 3.01
CA MET A 187 -0.17 -0.57 2.94
C MET A 187 0.55 0.51 2.15
N LEU A 188 1.57 1.10 2.75
CA LEU A 188 2.52 2.00 2.11
C LEU A 188 3.88 1.33 1.99
N ILE A 189 4.27 1.01 0.76
CA ILE A 189 5.57 0.42 0.46
C ILE A 189 6.35 1.45 -0.34
N ARG A 190 7.43 1.94 0.24
CA ARG A 190 8.13 3.09 -0.33
C ARG A 190 9.64 2.99 -0.23
N ASP A 191 10.29 3.89 -0.95
CA ASP A 191 11.72 4.19 -0.96
C ASP A 191 12.63 2.97 -0.78
N GLY A 192 13.13 2.42 -1.89
CA GLY A 192 14.10 1.33 -1.82
C GLY A 192 13.55 -0.02 -1.33
N ALA A 193 12.24 -0.16 -1.24
CA ALA A 193 11.61 -1.44 -0.96
C ALA A 193 11.70 -2.36 -2.19
N VAL A 194 12.35 -3.51 -2.05
CA VAL A 194 12.66 -4.39 -3.19
C VAL A 194 12.46 -5.88 -2.89
N ASP A 195 12.26 -6.67 -3.94
CA ASP A 195 12.16 -8.14 -3.88
C ASP A 195 11.08 -8.64 -2.90
N GLY A 196 9.87 -8.07 -2.97
CA GLY A 196 8.80 -8.29 -2.01
C GLY A 196 7.58 -9.05 -2.53
N VAL A 197 6.85 -9.70 -1.63
CA VAL A 197 5.57 -10.35 -1.93
C VAL A 197 4.47 -9.81 -1.00
N ILE A 198 3.37 -9.34 -1.58
CA ILE A 198 2.17 -8.89 -0.88
C ILE A 198 1.01 -9.77 -1.31
N SER A 199 0.58 -10.71 -0.45
CA SER A 199 -0.35 -11.75 -0.86
C SER A 199 -1.46 -12.09 0.12
N ALA A 200 -2.63 -12.48 -0.39
CA ALA A 200 -3.73 -12.99 0.43
C ALA A 200 -4.18 -12.05 1.57
N ASN A 201 -4.03 -10.74 1.41
CA ASN A 201 -4.52 -9.76 2.39
C ASN A 201 -5.95 -9.31 2.05
N SER A 202 -6.73 -8.93 3.06
CA SER A 202 -8.12 -8.49 2.91
C SER A 202 -8.39 -7.16 3.61
N PHE A 203 -8.63 -6.09 2.85
CA PHE A 203 -8.96 -4.79 3.43
C PHE A 203 -10.24 -4.20 2.88
N VAL A 204 -10.99 -3.56 3.76
CA VAL A 204 -12.22 -2.85 3.43
C VAL A 204 -12.12 -1.42 3.93
N ASN A 205 -12.38 -0.46 3.05
CA ASN A 205 -12.56 0.94 3.42
C ASN A 205 -14.05 1.30 3.48
N ARG A 206 -14.48 1.78 4.64
CA ARG A 206 -15.84 2.25 4.94
C ARG A 206 -15.88 3.71 5.41
N SER A 207 -14.72 4.36 5.49
CA SER A 207 -14.58 5.73 6.02
C SER A 207 -15.32 6.79 5.23
N GLY A 208 -15.62 6.55 3.95
CA GLY A 208 -16.20 7.55 3.04
C GLY A 208 -15.24 8.70 2.68
N VAL A 209 -13.99 8.64 3.16
CA VAL A 209 -12.97 9.67 2.90
C VAL A 209 -12.40 9.49 1.50
N GLU A 210 -12.21 10.61 0.81
CA GLU A 210 -11.58 10.62 -0.51
C GLU A 210 -10.07 10.34 -0.41
N ARG A 211 -9.47 9.98 -1.55
CA ARG A 211 -8.02 9.78 -1.69
C ARG A 211 -7.38 8.62 -0.92
N VAL A 212 -8.15 7.75 -0.25
CA VAL A 212 -7.65 6.55 0.43
C VAL A 212 -7.26 5.45 -0.57
N VAL A 213 -6.13 4.78 -0.33
CA VAL A 213 -5.58 3.71 -1.19
C VAL A 213 -5.53 2.37 -0.44
N GLY A 214 -5.74 1.25 -1.13
CA GLY A 214 -5.49 -0.06 -0.52
C GLY A 214 -3.99 -0.30 -0.33
N ILE A 215 -3.31 -0.62 -1.42
CA ILE A 215 -1.85 -0.84 -1.45
C ILE A 215 -1.22 0.22 -2.34
N ILE A 216 -0.20 0.92 -1.87
CA ILE A 216 0.56 1.88 -2.67
C ILE A 216 2.06 1.55 -2.67
N LEU A 217 2.63 1.52 -3.88
CA LEU A 217 4.07 1.47 -4.14
C LEU A 217 4.50 2.85 -4.63
N VAL A 218 5.48 3.48 -3.98
CA VAL A 218 5.93 4.82 -4.38
C VAL A 218 7.35 5.14 -3.90
N ASN A 219 8.16 5.72 -4.78
CA ASN A 219 9.45 6.30 -4.42
C ASN A 219 9.33 7.83 -4.25
N PHE A 220 9.72 8.32 -3.08
CA PHE A 220 9.82 9.73 -2.72
C PHE A 220 11.22 10.29 -2.84
N VAL A 221 12.27 9.45 -2.76
CA VAL A 221 13.66 9.87 -2.61
C VAL A 221 14.56 9.24 -3.69
N ASP A 222 15.39 10.05 -4.35
CA ASP A 222 16.45 9.56 -5.24
C ASP A 222 17.80 9.47 -4.50
N PRO A 223 18.67 8.47 -4.78
CA PRO A 223 18.47 7.33 -5.66
C PRO A 223 17.77 6.19 -4.92
N GLY A 224 16.47 6.01 -5.15
CA GLY A 224 15.69 4.90 -4.63
C GLY A 224 14.84 4.29 -5.74
N GLU A 225 14.47 3.03 -5.58
CA GLU A 225 13.49 2.37 -6.46
C GLU A 225 12.58 1.45 -5.63
N VAL A 226 11.37 1.24 -6.12
CA VAL A 226 10.45 0.24 -5.55
C VAL A 226 10.31 -0.87 -6.59
N SER A 227 10.98 -2.02 -6.38
CA SER A 227 11.29 -2.92 -7.49
C SER A 227 11.14 -4.41 -7.17
N GLY A 228 10.76 -5.21 -8.16
CA GLY A 228 10.68 -6.67 -8.00
C GLY A 228 9.58 -7.12 -7.03
N ILE A 229 8.43 -6.42 -7.03
CA ILE A 229 7.34 -6.68 -6.10
C ILE A 229 6.20 -7.44 -6.78
N VAL A 230 5.70 -8.49 -6.11
CA VAL A 230 4.53 -9.26 -6.53
C VAL A 230 3.36 -8.99 -5.57
N ILE A 231 2.27 -8.43 -6.10
CA ILE A 231 1.01 -8.19 -5.39
C ILE A 231 -0.03 -9.18 -5.89
N THR A 232 -0.35 -10.21 -5.10
CA THR A 232 -1.14 -11.35 -5.59
C THR A 232 -2.23 -11.86 -4.65
N GLY A 233 -3.42 -12.15 -5.19
CA GLY A 233 -4.47 -12.81 -4.41
C GLY A 233 -5.06 -11.97 -3.27
N ASN A 234 -4.94 -10.64 -3.34
CA ASN A 234 -5.50 -9.74 -2.32
C ASN A 234 -6.97 -9.41 -2.62
N SER A 235 -7.75 -9.11 -1.57
CA SER A 235 -9.13 -8.64 -1.66
C SER A 235 -9.24 -7.23 -1.09
N LEU A 236 -9.54 -6.25 -1.93
CA LEU A 236 -9.57 -4.84 -1.56
C LEU A 236 -10.92 -4.23 -1.94
N ARG A 237 -11.59 -3.58 -0.99
CA ARG A 237 -12.94 -3.04 -1.21
C ARG A 237 -13.10 -1.61 -0.70
N GLY A 238 -13.72 -0.75 -1.50
CA GLY A 238 -14.19 0.59 -1.09
C GLY A 238 -13.11 1.68 -1.03
N PHE A 239 -11.90 1.42 -1.55
CA PHE A 239 -10.84 2.42 -1.60
C PHE A 239 -11.13 3.49 -2.64
N SER A 240 -11.17 4.75 -2.22
CA SER A 240 -11.70 5.85 -3.04
C SER A 240 -10.76 6.30 -4.17
N ARG A 241 -9.43 6.17 -3.98
CA ARG A 241 -8.44 6.58 -4.99
C ARG A 241 -8.06 5.43 -5.90
N ALA A 242 -7.56 4.37 -5.29
CA ALA A 242 -7.12 3.16 -5.97
C ALA A 242 -7.22 1.98 -5.00
N GLY A 243 -7.62 0.81 -5.49
CA GLY A 243 -7.36 -0.43 -4.76
C GLY A 243 -5.85 -0.66 -4.64
N ILE A 244 -5.16 -0.67 -5.78
CA ILE A 244 -3.70 -0.80 -5.86
C ILE A 244 -3.13 0.36 -6.67
N ALA A 245 -2.10 1.04 -6.17
CA ALA A 245 -1.38 2.07 -6.88
C ALA A 245 0.10 1.69 -7.04
N VAL A 246 0.57 1.62 -8.29
CA VAL A 246 1.97 1.45 -8.68
C VAL A 246 2.46 2.79 -9.21
N ASP A 247 2.92 3.64 -8.28
CA ASP A 247 3.23 5.03 -8.55
C ASP A 247 4.76 5.23 -8.73
N ARG A 248 5.17 6.51 -8.83
CA ARG A 248 6.50 6.99 -9.23
C ARG A 248 7.66 6.14 -8.72
N GLY A 249 8.59 5.78 -9.62
CA GLY A 249 9.83 5.08 -9.28
C GLY A 249 9.64 3.60 -8.99
N SER A 250 8.43 3.07 -9.24
CA SER A 250 8.17 1.64 -9.21
C SER A 250 8.59 0.97 -10.53
N ASN A 251 9.25 -0.18 -10.44
CA ASN A 251 9.73 -0.94 -11.61
C ASN A 251 9.60 -2.45 -11.40
N THR A 252 9.37 -3.23 -12.46
CA THR A 252 9.32 -4.71 -12.36
C THR A 252 8.29 -5.17 -11.32
N VAL A 253 7.05 -4.71 -11.47
CA VAL A 253 5.95 -4.98 -10.53
C VAL A 253 4.93 -5.91 -11.19
N ILE A 254 4.50 -6.94 -10.47
CA ILE A 254 3.45 -7.86 -10.91
C ILE A 254 2.24 -7.67 -10.01
N VAL A 255 1.10 -7.30 -10.58
CA VAL A 255 -0.20 -7.18 -9.90
C VAL A 255 -1.14 -8.23 -10.48
N GLN A 256 -1.34 -9.35 -9.77
CA GLN A 256 -2.07 -10.47 -10.35
C GLN A 256 -3.08 -11.17 -9.44
N GLY A 257 -4.16 -11.71 -10.01
CA GLY A 257 -5.10 -12.53 -9.25
C GLY A 257 -5.79 -11.80 -8.09
N ASN A 258 -5.81 -10.46 -8.07
CA ASN A 258 -6.45 -9.69 -7.01
C ASN A 258 -7.94 -9.48 -7.31
N ARG A 259 -8.74 -9.32 -6.26
CA ARG A 259 -10.15 -8.93 -6.31
C ARG A 259 -10.31 -7.52 -5.76
N ILE A 260 -10.68 -6.57 -6.61
CA ILE A 260 -10.80 -5.15 -6.26
C ILE A 260 -12.21 -4.68 -6.55
N GLU A 261 -12.88 -4.14 -5.52
CA GLU A 261 -14.30 -3.82 -5.57
C GLU A 261 -14.66 -2.44 -5.03
N GLY A 262 -15.73 -1.86 -5.57
CA GLY A 262 -16.41 -0.71 -4.97
C GLY A 262 -16.26 0.58 -5.78
N PRO A 263 -16.96 1.65 -5.38
CA PRO A 263 -17.17 2.85 -6.20
C PRO A 263 -15.93 3.77 -6.31
N GLY A 264 -14.74 3.23 -6.01
CA GLY A 264 -13.50 3.98 -6.10
C GLY A 264 -13.23 4.50 -7.51
N ASN A 265 -12.36 5.51 -7.59
CA ASN A 265 -11.96 6.10 -8.86
C ASN A 265 -11.26 5.05 -9.74
N ALA A 266 -10.13 4.50 -9.29
CA ALA A 266 -9.41 3.44 -9.99
C ALA A 266 -9.45 2.11 -9.23
N GLY A 267 -9.53 0.98 -9.94
CA GLY A 267 -9.21 -0.33 -9.34
C GLY A 267 -7.71 -0.46 -9.15
N ILE A 268 -6.99 -0.34 -10.27
CA ILE A 268 -5.52 -0.35 -10.33
C ILE A 268 -5.07 0.96 -10.97
N ARG A 269 -4.15 1.65 -10.33
CA ARG A 269 -3.51 2.86 -10.85
C ARG A 269 -2.03 2.59 -11.13
N ILE A 270 -1.53 3.07 -12.26
CA ILE A 270 -0.12 3.04 -12.62
C ILE A 270 0.30 4.45 -13.04
N ALA A 271 1.32 5.02 -12.40
CA ALA A 271 1.76 6.37 -12.72
C ALA A 271 3.29 6.52 -12.58
N ALA A 272 3.95 6.94 -13.66
CA ALA A 272 5.41 7.12 -13.68
C ALA A 272 6.18 5.86 -13.21
N ALA A 273 5.74 4.70 -13.71
CA ALA A 273 6.27 3.39 -13.38
C ALA A 273 6.63 2.61 -14.66
N SER A 274 7.52 1.63 -14.54
CA SER A 274 7.98 0.82 -15.67
C SER A 274 7.87 -0.68 -15.44
N ASN A 275 7.74 -1.45 -16.53
CA ASN A 275 7.75 -2.91 -16.49
C ASN A 275 6.71 -3.47 -15.51
N VAL A 276 5.45 -3.07 -15.69
CA VAL A 276 4.34 -3.46 -14.81
C VAL A 276 3.45 -4.47 -15.52
N LEU A 277 3.28 -5.66 -14.92
CA LEU A 277 2.33 -6.68 -15.37
C LEU A 277 1.08 -6.65 -14.50
N VAL A 278 -0.08 -6.42 -15.10
CA VAL A 278 -1.39 -6.51 -14.46
C VAL A 278 -2.15 -7.69 -15.06
N ALA A 279 -2.24 -8.80 -14.33
CA ALA A 279 -2.73 -10.06 -14.88
C ALA A 279 -3.86 -10.71 -14.08
N ASN A 280 -4.91 -11.20 -14.75
CA ASN A 280 -5.92 -12.07 -14.12
C ASN A 280 -6.61 -11.47 -12.87
N ASN A 281 -6.76 -10.14 -12.81
CA ASN A 281 -7.47 -9.50 -11.70
C ASN A 281 -8.98 -9.44 -11.97
N LEU A 282 -9.77 -9.52 -10.91
CA LEU A 282 -11.21 -9.25 -10.93
C LEU A 282 -11.46 -7.82 -10.44
N LEU A 283 -11.94 -6.95 -11.32
CA LEU A 283 -12.19 -5.54 -11.08
C LEU A 283 -13.71 -5.29 -11.19
N SER A 284 -14.35 -4.82 -10.11
CA SER A 284 -15.81 -4.71 -10.08
C SER A 284 -16.33 -3.45 -9.40
N GLY A 285 -17.38 -2.85 -9.97
CA GLY A 285 -18.06 -1.73 -9.33
C GLY A 285 -17.29 -0.40 -9.36
N LEU A 286 -16.28 -0.26 -10.23
CA LEU A 286 -15.35 0.88 -10.27
C LEU A 286 -15.78 1.92 -11.30
N GLN A 287 -15.38 3.18 -11.11
CA GLN A 287 -15.54 4.19 -12.16
C GLN A 287 -14.57 3.91 -13.32
N THR A 288 -13.31 3.69 -12.98
CA THR A 288 -12.24 3.29 -13.90
C THR A 288 -11.62 2.00 -13.38
N ALA A 289 -11.57 0.95 -14.19
CA ALA A 289 -10.99 -0.32 -13.74
C ALA A 289 -9.47 -0.20 -13.60
N ILE A 290 -8.81 0.37 -14.62
CA ILE A 290 -7.36 0.59 -14.65
C ILE A 290 -7.07 2.01 -15.11
N GLN A 291 -6.25 2.74 -14.36
CA GLN A 291 -5.84 4.10 -14.71
C GLN A 291 -4.33 4.14 -14.95
N LEU A 292 -3.91 4.61 -16.13
CA LEU A 292 -2.55 5.03 -16.42
C LEU A 292 -2.49 6.55 -16.31
N ALA A 293 -1.70 7.09 -15.37
CA ALA A 293 -1.75 8.52 -15.07
C ALA A 293 -0.39 9.23 -15.22
N ALA A 294 -0.46 10.50 -15.63
CA ALA A 294 0.65 11.44 -15.57
C ALA A 294 0.69 12.06 -14.18
N ARG A 295 1.88 12.21 -13.62
CA ARG A 295 2.09 13.15 -12.50
C ARG A 295 3.24 14.12 -12.71
N THR A 296 4.18 13.78 -13.59
CA THR A 296 5.38 14.61 -13.75
C THR A 296 5.89 14.55 -15.19
N PRO A 297 6.10 15.69 -15.87
CA PRO A 297 6.87 15.73 -17.12
C PRO A 297 8.23 15.04 -16.94
N GLY A 298 8.61 14.16 -17.86
CA GLY A 298 9.90 13.45 -17.84
C GLY A 298 9.93 12.12 -17.08
N ALA A 299 8.81 11.65 -16.53
CA ALA A 299 8.70 10.33 -15.90
C ALA A 299 7.62 9.48 -16.59
N PRO A 300 7.94 8.87 -17.76
CA PRO A 300 6.96 8.15 -18.56
C PRO A 300 6.51 6.85 -17.88
N THR A 301 5.29 6.42 -18.20
CA THR A 301 4.78 5.08 -17.86
C THR A 301 5.07 4.16 -19.05
N ARG A 302 5.87 3.11 -18.87
CA ARG A 302 6.35 2.28 -20.00
C ARG A 302 6.41 0.79 -19.72
N GLY A 303 6.26 -0.03 -20.76
CA GLY A 303 6.34 -1.48 -20.64
C GLY A 303 5.24 -2.04 -19.75
N VAL A 304 4.01 -1.55 -19.92
CA VAL A 304 2.85 -1.98 -19.12
C VAL A 304 2.10 -3.06 -19.89
N GLN A 305 1.80 -4.18 -19.23
CA GLN A 305 1.02 -5.26 -19.81
C GLN A 305 -0.23 -5.50 -18.97
N LEU A 306 -1.41 -5.39 -19.59
CA LEU A 306 -2.71 -5.66 -19.00
C LEU A 306 -3.27 -6.91 -19.67
N THR A 307 -3.30 -8.04 -18.97
CA THR A 307 -3.67 -9.34 -19.58
C THR A 307 -4.64 -10.16 -18.73
N GLY A 308 -5.63 -10.80 -19.36
CA GLY A 308 -6.52 -11.75 -18.66
C GLY A 308 -7.41 -11.12 -17.58
N ASN A 309 -7.47 -9.79 -17.48
CA ASN A 309 -8.25 -9.12 -16.43
C ASN A 309 -9.75 -9.24 -16.73
N ARG A 310 -10.54 -9.45 -15.68
CA ARG A 310 -12.00 -9.51 -15.76
C ARG A 310 -12.59 -8.25 -15.13
N ILE A 311 -13.30 -7.47 -15.93
CA ILE A 311 -13.93 -6.22 -15.53
C ILE A 311 -15.45 -6.42 -15.54
N THR A 312 -16.13 -6.15 -14.43
CA THR A 312 -17.59 -6.28 -14.33
C THR A 312 -18.23 -5.07 -13.66
N ASP A 313 -19.43 -4.69 -14.08
CA ASP A 313 -20.24 -3.66 -13.42
C ASP A 313 -19.47 -2.35 -13.15
N SER A 314 -18.55 -1.99 -14.06
CA SER A 314 -17.65 -0.84 -13.96
C SER A 314 -17.86 0.14 -15.12
N GLY A 315 -17.31 1.35 -15.03
CA GLY A 315 -17.51 2.43 -15.98
C GLY A 315 -18.69 3.33 -15.60
N GLY A 316 -19.45 3.80 -16.60
CA GLY A 316 -20.57 4.72 -16.44
C GLY A 316 -20.17 6.19 -16.63
N ASP A 317 -21.16 7.08 -16.71
CA ASP A 317 -20.99 8.55 -16.80
C ASP A 317 -19.98 9.02 -17.86
N GLY A 318 -19.90 8.30 -18.99
CA GLY A 318 -18.99 8.63 -20.07
C GLY A 318 -17.53 8.25 -19.82
N ALA A 319 -17.22 7.44 -18.81
CA ALA A 319 -15.88 6.92 -18.57
C ALA A 319 -15.52 5.75 -19.51
N CYS A 320 -14.21 5.52 -19.66
CA CYS A 320 -13.67 4.28 -20.23
C CYS A 320 -13.16 3.38 -19.09
N LEU A 321 -13.07 2.07 -19.34
CA LEU A 321 -12.67 1.11 -18.31
C LEU A 321 -11.16 1.17 -18.04
N ILE A 322 -10.37 1.48 -19.06
CA ILE A 322 -8.93 1.68 -19.00
C ILE A 322 -8.66 3.11 -19.45
N ASP A 323 -8.30 3.98 -18.51
CA ASP A 323 -8.11 5.40 -18.82
C ASP A 323 -6.64 5.78 -18.81
N VAL A 324 -6.19 6.41 -19.89
CA VAL A 324 -4.87 7.05 -19.98
C VAL A 324 -5.07 8.55 -19.78
N ASP A 325 -4.84 9.00 -18.54
CA ASP A 325 -5.19 10.34 -18.06
C ASP A 325 -4.26 11.44 -18.63
N GLY A 326 -4.70 12.05 -19.74
CA GLY A 326 -4.25 13.39 -20.15
C GLY A 326 -3.39 13.47 -21.42
N ASP A 327 -3.28 14.70 -21.94
CA ASP A 327 -2.53 15.09 -23.15
C ASP A 327 -1.00 15.05 -23.00
N LEU A 328 -0.48 14.67 -21.82
CA LEU A 328 0.91 14.82 -21.39
C LEU A 328 1.61 13.50 -21.06
N ILE A 329 0.93 12.35 -21.18
CA ILE A 329 1.57 11.05 -20.92
C ILE A 329 2.17 10.49 -22.21
N ASP A 330 3.48 10.25 -22.18
CA ASP A 330 4.11 9.28 -23.07
C ASP A 330 3.89 7.88 -22.47
N VAL A 331 2.78 7.22 -22.83
CA VAL A 331 2.61 5.79 -22.57
C VAL A 331 3.27 5.03 -23.71
N GLN A 332 4.29 4.24 -23.38
CA GLN A 332 5.07 3.47 -24.34
C GLN A 332 4.98 1.98 -24.02
N ASP A 333 4.96 1.16 -25.07
CA ASP A 333 4.94 -0.30 -24.98
C ASP A 333 3.79 -0.83 -24.10
N LEU A 334 2.60 -0.22 -24.20
CA LEU A 334 1.38 -0.72 -23.54
C LEU A 334 0.80 -1.88 -24.34
N LEU A 335 0.62 -3.03 -23.69
CA LEU A 335 -0.10 -4.16 -24.24
C LEU A 335 -1.39 -4.42 -23.46
N ILE A 336 -2.55 -4.34 -24.10
CA ILE A 336 -3.85 -4.74 -23.52
C ILE A 336 -4.37 -5.95 -24.29
N THR A 337 -4.44 -7.10 -23.62
CA THR A 337 -4.85 -8.35 -24.27
C THR A 337 -5.68 -9.24 -23.38
N HIS A 338 -6.54 -10.09 -23.97
CA HIS A 338 -7.34 -11.07 -23.24
C HIS A 338 -8.14 -10.48 -22.06
N THR A 339 -8.46 -9.18 -22.10
CA THR A 339 -9.28 -8.54 -21.08
C THR A 339 -10.74 -8.81 -21.40
N ALA A 340 -11.48 -9.33 -20.42
CA ALA A 340 -12.90 -9.66 -20.54
C ALA A 340 -13.75 -8.66 -19.78
N VAL A 341 -14.73 -8.06 -20.46
CA VAL A 341 -15.68 -7.11 -19.89
C VAL A 341 -17.07 -7.74 -19.88
N HIS A 342 -17.70 -7.77 -18.71
CA HIS A 342 -19.06 -8.23 -18.54
C HIS A 342 -19.92 -7.13 -17.91
N SER A 343 -21.15 -6.94 -18.40
CA SER A 343 -22.10 -6.00 -17.83
C SER A 343 -21.51 -4.61 -17.51
N PRO A 344 -20.86 -3.91 -18.48
CA PRO A 344 -20.38 -2.56 -18.22
C PRO A 344 -21.55 -1.65 -17.84
N ARG A 345 -21.30 -0.67 -16.95
CA ARG A 345 -22.35 0.27 -16.52
C ARG A 345 -22.87 1.07 -17.71
N ALA A 346 -24.16 1.41 -17.68
CA ALA A 346 -24.78 2.28 -18.68
C ALA A 346 -23.98 3.59 -18.83
N GLY A 347 -23.72 4.01 -20.07
CA GLY A 347 -22.92 5.21 -20.36
C GLY A 347 -21.41 4.99 -20.41
N THR A 348 -20.90 3.76 -20.22
CA THR A 348 -19.48 3.44 -20.49
C THR A 348 -19.17 3.63 -21.98
N LYS A 349 -18.12 4.40 -22.31
CA LYS A 349 -17.80 4.76 -23.71
C LYS A 349 -17.08 3.65 -24.47
N ALA A 350 -16.03 3.11 -23.87
CA ALA A 350 -15.13 2.17 -24.53
C ALA A 350 -14.36 1.34 -23.49
N LEU A 351 -13.63 0.33 -23.97
CA LEU A 351 -12.62 -0.35 -23.16
C LEU A 351 -11.53 0.64 -22.74
N ALA A 352 -10.95 1.39 -23.67
CA ALA A 352 -9.84 2.30 -23.38
C ALA A 352 -10.04 3.74 -23.90
N SER A 353 -9.43 4.71 -23.23
CA SER A 353 -9.21 6.09 -23.71
C SER A 353 -7.74 6.45 -23.67
N GLY A 354 -7.31 7.35 -24.56
CA GLY A 354 -5.93 7.83 -24.61
C GLY A 354 -5.43 8.14 -26.02
N ARG A 355 -4.30 8.83 -26.12
CA ARG A 355 -3.56 8.97 -27.38
C ARG A 355 -2.65 7.76 -27.56
N PHE A 356 -3.10 6.79 -28.34
CA PHE A 356 -2.28 5.64 -28.72
C PHE A 356 -1.68 5.89 -30.10
N ARG A 357 -0.40 6.26 -30.18
CA ARG A 357 0.29 6.29 -31.48
C ARG A 357 0.92 4.93 -31.73
N LYS A 358 0.84 4.43 -32.96
CA LYS A 358 1.50 3.19 -33.38
C LYS A 358 3.02 3.23 -33.14
N ALA A 359 3.63 4.41 -33.29
CA ALA A 359 5.05 4.62 -33.04
C ALA A 359 5.46 4.41 -31.56
N ASP A 360 4.51 4.44 -30.63
CA ASP A 360 4.76 4.28 -29.20
C ASP A 360 4.70 2.80 -28.76
N GLY A 361 4.53 1.85 -29.70
CA GLY A 361 4.52 0.41 -29.39
C GLY A 361 3.24 -0.09 -28.71
N ASN A 362 2.19 0.74 -28.64
CA ASN A 362 0.94 0.42 -27.93
C ASN A 362 0.05 -0.53 -28.76
N ILE A 363 -0.40 -1.63 -28.15
CA ILE A 363 -1.15 -2.72 -28.80
C ILE A 363 -2.38 -3.08 -27.96
N LEU A 364 -3.54 -3.15 -28.61
CA LEU A 364 -4.78 -3.68 -28.04
C LEU A 364 -5.27 -4.83 -28.93
N ARG A 365 -5.35 -6.06 -28.41
CA ARG A 365 -5.76 -7.25 -29.19
C ARG A 365 -6.44 -8.33 -28.35
N ASP A 366 -7.27 -9.15 -28.99
CA ASP A 366 -7.88 -10.35 -28.38
C ASP A 366 -8.68 -10.05 -27.09
N ASN A 367 -9.35 -8.90 -27.03
CA ASN A 367 -10.17 -8.49 -25.88
C ASN A 367 -11.65 -8.84 -26.10
N GLN A 368 -12.33 -9.30 -25.05
CA GLN A 368 -13.74 -9.66 -25.06
C GLN A 368 -14.57 -8.52 -24.44
N VAL A 369 -15.05 -7.59 -25.27
CA VAL A 369 -15.68 -6.33 -24.81
C VAL A 369 -17.17 -6.20 -25.18
N GLY A 370 -17.76 -7.23 -25.78
CA GLY A 370 -19.15 -7.22 -26.25
C GLY A 370 -19.44 -6.06 -27.21
N SER A 371 -20.43 -5.24 -26.86
CA SER A 371 -20.86 -4.08 -27.65
C SER A 371 -20.02 -2.80 -27.44
N LEU A 372 -19.08 -2.79 -26.49
CA LEU A 372 -18.23 -1.61 -26.27
C LEU A 372 -17.27 -1.38 -27.44
N ALA A 373 -17.01 -0.11 -27.74
CA ALA A 373 -15.87 0.26 -28.57
C ALA A 373 -14.56 -0.12 -27.88
N LEU A 374 -13.51 -0.43 -28.65
CA LEU A 374 -12.19 -0.70 -28.07
C LEU A 374 -11.52 0.60 -27.57
N VAL A 375 -11.58 1.67 -28.36
CA VAL A 375 -10.97 2.96 -28.01
C VAL A 375 -11.94 4.11 -28.25
N ALA A 376 -12.02 5.04 -27.30
CA ALA A 376 -12.76 6.28 -27.46
C ALA A 376 -11.96 7.30 -28.32
N GLY A 377 -12.45 7.63 -29.52
CA GLY A 377 -12.02 8.82 -30.29
C GLY A 377 -10.72 8.72 -31.09
N GLY A 378 -10.24 7.52 -31.45
CA GLY A 378 -9.06 7.35 -32.32
C GLY A 378 -9.42 6.93 -33.75
N GLU A 379 -8.67 7.40 -34.75
CA GLU A 379 -8.75 6.89 -36.13
C GLU A 379 -8.50 5.38 -36.15
N GLU A 380 -9.40 4.60 -36.75
CA GLU A 380 -9.36 3.12 -36.81
C GLU A 380 -8.10 2.55 -37.52
N GLY A 381 -7.22 3.40 -38.08
CA GLY A 381 -6.07 3.02 -38.91
C GLY A 381 -4.80 2.59 -38.18
N GLY A 382 -4.79 2.52 -36.84
CA GLY A 382 -3.58 2.29 -36.04
C GLY A 382 -3.38 0.89 -35.45
N TYR A 383 -4.41 0.04 -35.43
CA TYR A 383 -4.39 -1.20 -34.63
C TYR A 383 -4.06 -2.44 -35.48
N GLU A 384 -3.07 -3.23 -35.07
CA GLU A 384 -2.89 -4.59 -35.60
C GLU A 384 -3.92 -5.53 -34.96
N THR A 385 -4.92 -5.91 -35.76
CA THR A 385 -5.83 -7.05 -35.55
C THR A 385 -6.88 -6.86 -34.44
N ILE A 386 -7.94 -6.13 -34.80
CA ILE A 386 -9.23 -6.17 -34.09
C ILE A 386 -9.92 -7.49 -34.44
N ARG A 387 -9.76 -8.52 -33.61
CA ARG A 387 -10.73 -9.62 -33.55
C ARG A 387 -11.50 -9.48 -32.26
N LYS A 388 -12.79 -9.17 -32.36
CA LYS A 388 -13.72 -9.59 -31.30
C LYS A 388 -13.65 -11.11 -31.29
N ALA A 389 -13.51 -11.72 -30.11
CA ALA A 389 -13.93 -13.10 -30.00
C ALA A 389 -15.46 -13.06 -30.17
N ASP A 390 -15.98 -13.76 -31.18
CA ASP A 390 -17.41 -14.02 -31.27
C ASP A 390 -17.84 -14.82 -30.02
N ASP A 391 -19.03 -14.50 -29.53
CA ASP A 391 -19.61 -14.89 -28.21
C ASP A 391 -19.40 -16.36 -27.79
#